data_AF-A0A8J2PHC3-F1
#
_entry.id   AF-A0A8J2PHC3-F1
#
_cell.length_a   1.000
_cell.length_b   1.000
_cell.length_c   1.000
_cell.angle_alpha   90.00
_cell.angle_beta   90.00
_cell.angle_gamma   90.00
#
_symmetry.space_group_name_H-M   'P 1'
#
loop_
_entity.id
_entity.type
_entity.pdbx_description
1 polymer ?
#
loop_
_entity_poly.entity_id
_entity_poly.type
_entity_poly.pdbx_seq_one_letter_code
_entity_poly.pdbx_strand_id
1 'polypeptide(L)'
;MGCKREAKPFKNLQCGKQFVVVIPRLHKPIPLILLLQALGCTCPEEVITFVMQGDTDEVVRSKINSLIDYSLDLWEHQLSRTDALDKIGSLVNGASLESTLQERIDLARDVLNDFVLQNIGATPESDWEKIRFICYMVRKVCDVYFGLRPPDERDNLINKRFELAGTLFLQLFKRLWKQLSFDVQRSIKRRLDMGVGYDIKDIIKPSIITKGFMFSVATGNWAERKGASVSAGVSQ
;
A
#
# COMPACT_ATOMS: atom_id res chain seq x y z
N MET A 1 2.89 -15.28 30.72
CA MET A 1 2.96 -13.80 30.70
C MET A 1 3.02 -13.36 29.24
N GLY A 2 1.87 -13.06 28.65
CA GLY A 2 1.74 -12.75 27.22
C GLY A 2 2.09 -11.30 26.93
N CYS A 3 3.18 -11.08 26.20
CA CYS A 3 3.56 -9.75 25.72
C CYS A 3 2.61 -9.34 24.59
N LYS A 4 1.45 -8.75 24.93
CA LYS A 4 0.57 -8.06 23.98
C LYS A 4 1.37 -6.91 23.37
N ARG A 5 1.97 -7.12 22.19
CA ARG A 5 2.46 -6.02 21.35
C ARG A 5 1.24 -5.31 20.77
N GLU A 6 0.70 -4.36 21.52
CA GLU A 6 -0.27 -3.39 21.04
C GLU A 6 0.29 -2.71 19.78
N ALA A 7 -0.53 -2.65 18.74
CA ALA A 7 -0.21 -1.84 17.57
C ALA A 7 -0.07 -0.39 18.05
N LYS A 8 1.10 0.22 17.86
CA LYS A 8 1.31 1.63 18.24
C LYS A 8 0.23 2.45 17.53
N PRO A 9 -0.67 3.13 18.26
CA PRO A 9 -1.66 3.97 17.63
C PRO A 9 -0.94 5.06 16.84
N PHE A 10 -1.43 5.35 15.64
CA PHE A 10 -0.99 6.53 14.91
C PHE A 10 -1.26 7.75 15.80
N LYS A 11 -0.18 8.32 16.36
CA LYS A 11 -0.25 9.54 17.15
C LYS A 11 -0.85 10.61 16.24
N ASN A 12 -2.05 11.10 16.59
CA ASN A 12 -2.80 12.21 15.97
C ASN A 12 -4.09 11.86 15.20
N LEU A 13 -4.60 10.62 15.22
CA LEU A 13 -5.99 10.39 14.79
C LEU A 13 -6.95 10.65 15.96
N GLN A 14 -7.73 11.74 15.89
CA GLN A 14 -8.89 11.86 16.78
C GLN A 14 -9.84 10.69 16.48
N CYS A 15 -10.13 9.88 17.50
CA CYS A 15 -10.97 8.70 17.39
C CYS A 15 -12.44 9.12 17.24
N GLY A 16 -12.82 9.59 16.06
CA GLY A 16 -14.22 9.78 15.66
C GLY A 16 -14.79 8.51 15.03
N LYS A 17 -16.12 8.42 14.92
CA LYS A 17 -16.84 7.32 14.21
C LYS A 17 -16.69 7.41 12.68
N GLN A 18 -15.52 7.79 12.18
CA GLN A 18 -15.27 7.98 10.75
C GLN A 18 -14.34 6.89 10.19
N PHE A 19 -14.61 6.46 8.96
CA PHE A 19 -13.72 5.57 8.24
C PHE A 19 -12.59 6.37 7.58
N VAL A 20 -11.36 6.04 7.97
CA VAL A 20 -10.16 6.71 7.50
C VAL A 20 -9.19 5.66 6.95
N VAL A 21 -8.60 5.96 5.80
CA VAL A 21 -7.66 5.10 5.07
C VAL A 21 -6.27 5.72 5.11
N VAL A 22 -5.28 4.89 5.44
CA VAL A 22 -3.87 5.26 5.42
C VAL A 22 -3.24 4.66 4.17
N ILE A 23 -2.84 5.49 3.22
CA ILE A 23 -2.15 5.07 2.01
C ILE A 23 -0.67 5.45 2.12
N PRO A 24 0.27 4.54 1.84
CA PRO A 24 1.68 4.88 1.71
C PRO A 24 1.88 6.04 0.72
N ARG A 25 2.91 6.88 0.93
CA ARG A 25 3.19 8.10 0.14
C ARG A 25 2.25 9.29 0.33
N LEU A 26 1.18 9.18 1.12
CA LEU A 26 0.39 10.36 1.51
C LEU A 26 0.87 10.94 2.84
N HIS A 27 0.85 12.27 2.96
CA HIS A 27 1.22 12.98 4.18
C HIS A 27 0.17 12.85 5.30
N LYS A 28 -1.10 12.73 4.92
CA LYS A 28 -2.24 12.65 5.83
C LYS A 28 -3.12 11.48 5.42
N PRO A 29 -3.77 10.83 6.40
CA PRO A 29 -4.75 9.82 6.09
C PRO A 29 -6.01 10.46 5.50
N ILE A 30 -6.68 9.75 4.60
CA ILE A 30 -7.80 10.27 3.83
C ILE A 30 -9.11 9.59 4.24
N PRO A 31 -10.26 10.25 4.11
CA PRO A 31 -11.55 9.61 4.31
C PRO A 31 -11.78 8.49 3.31
N LEU A 32 -12.47 7.43 3.74
CA LEU A 32 -12.85 6.33 2.86
C LEU A 32 -13.66 6.81 1.64
N ILE A 33 -14.59 7.74 1.84
CA ILE A 33 -15.46 8.26 0.78
C ILE A 33 -14.64 8.95 -0.32
N LEU A 34 -13.63 9.76 0.07
CA LEU A 34 -12.76 10.42 -0.89
C LEU A 34 -11.99 9.41 -1.76
N LEU A 35 -11.53 8.31 -1.16
CA LEU A 35 -10.87 7.23 -1.90
C LEU A 35 -11.84 6.56 -2.89
N LEU A 36 -13.06 6.26 -2.47
CA LEU A 36 -14.07 5.61 -3.32
C LEU A 36 -14.48 6.50 -4.50
N GLN A 37 -14.62 7.81 -4.27
CA GLN A 37 -14.89 8.79 -5.31
C GLN A 37 -13.75 8.89 -6.33
N ALA A 38 -12.49 8.87 -5.88
CA ALA A 38 -11.33 8.90 -6.76
C ALA A 38 -11.23 7.64 -7.64
N LEU A 39 -11.62 6.48 -7.11
CA LEU A 39 -11.72 5.23 -7.86
C LEU A 39 -12.91 5.20 -8.84
N GLY A 40 -13.94 6.01 -8.62
CA GLY A 40 -15.05 6.21 -9.54
C GLY A 40 -16.45 5.93 -8.97
N CYS A 41 -16.58 5.57 -7.69
CA CYS A 41 -17.87 5.45 -7.02
C CYS A 41 -18.26 6.81 -6.43
N THR A 42 -19.02 7.60 -7.20
CA THR A 42 -19.46 8.94 -6.81
C THR A 42 -20.74 8.93 -5.97
N CYS A 43 -21.56 7.88 -6.10
CA CYS A 43 -22.86 7.78 -5.47
C CYS A 43 -22.74 7.11 -4.08
N PRO A 44 -23.10 7.79 -2.97
CA PRO A 44 -23.04 7.18 -1.64
C PRO A 44 -23.95 5.95 -1.46
N GLU A 45 -25.09 5.91 -2.16
CA GLU A 45 -26.02 4.77 -2.12
C GLU A 45 -25.40 3.49 -2.71
N GLU A 46 -24.54 3.63 -3.72
CA GLU A 46 -23.78 2.50 -4.28
C GLU A 46 -22.81 1.95 -3.24
N VAL A 47 -22.15 2.83 -2.47
CA VAL A 47 -21.23 2.42 -1.40
C VAL A 47 -21.96 1.57 -0.37
N ILE A 48 -23.14 2.01 0.10
CA ILE A 48 -23.97 1.23 1.05
C ILE A 48 -24.31 -0.13 0.44
N THR A 49 -24.74 -0.15 -0.82
CA THR A 49 -25.11 -1.39 -1.52
C THR A 49 -23.93 -2.36 -1.63
N PHE A 50 -22.73 -1.86 -1.95
CA PHE A 50 -21.52 -2.68 -2.01
C PHE A 50 -21.07 -3.17 -0.63
N VAL A 51 -21.25 -2.38 0.43
CA VAL A 51 -20.94 -2.79 1.81
C VAL A 51 -21.92 -3.86 2.30
N MET A 52 -23.20 -3.79 1.91
CA MET A 52 -24.20 -4.79 2.31
C MET A 52 -23.99 -6.15 1.62
N GLN A 53 -23.36 -6.20 0.44
CA GLN A 53 -23.06 -7.47 -0.26
C GLN A 53 -24.27 -8.38 -0.50
N GLY A 54 -25.47 -7.82 -0.62
CA GLY A 54 -26.71 -8.58 -0.79
C GLY A 54 -27.34 -9.08 0.52
N ASP A 55 -26.80 -8.71 1.67
CA ASP A 55 -27.45 -8.91 2.96
C ASP A 55 -28.73 -8.05 3.04
N THR A 56 -29.83 -8.66 3.47
CA THR A 56 -31.17 -8.04 3.57
C THR A 56 -31.53 -7.64 4.99
N ASP A 57 -30.62 -7.77 5.96
CA ASP A 57 -30.89 -7.35 7.33
C ASP A 57 -30.98 -5.81 7.42
N GLU A 58 -32.20 -5.32 7.60
CA GLU A 58 -32.51 -3.89 7.69
C GLU A 58 -31.90 -3.24 8.94
N VAL A 59 -31.72 -3.98 10.03
CA VAL A 59 -31.11 -3.45 11.27
C VAL A 59 -29.63 -3.17 11.02
N VAL A 60 -28.95 -4.08 10.32
CA VAL A 60 -27.54 -3.90 9.96
C VAL A 60 -27.40 -2.77 8.93
N ARG A 61 -28.30 -2.71 7.94
CA ARG A 61 -28.36 -1.63 6.96
C ARG A 61 -28.48 -0.26 7.63
N SER A 62 -29.44 -0.11 8.55
CA SER A 62 -29.66 1.14 9.29
C SER A 62 -28.42 1.57 10.09
N LYS A 63 -27.77 0.63 10.78
CA LYS A 63 -26.53 0.92 11.52
C LYS A 63 -25.39 1.35 10.60
N ILE A 64 -25.21 0.69 9.46
CA ILE A 64 -24.18 1.03 8.47
C ILE A 64 -24.46 2.42 7.87
N ASN A 65 -25.71 2.71 7.50
CA ASN A 65 -26.11 4.02 7.01
C ASN A 65 -25.71 5.11 8.02
N SER A 66 -26.04 4.94 9.30
CA SER A 66 -25.68 5.93 10.32
C SER A 66 -24.17 6.20 10.44
N LEU A 67 -23.31 5.21 10.17
CA LEU A 67 -21.86 5.37 10.18
C LEU A 67 -21.35 6.05 8.91
N ILE A 68 -21.93 5.70 7.75
CA ILE A 68 -21.58 6.30 6.47
C ILE A 68 -22.06 7.75 6.42
N ASP A 69 -23.30 8.03 6.83
CA ASP A 69 -23.88 9.38 6.91
C ASP A 69 -23.03 10.29 7.79
N TYR A 70 -22.60 9.81 8.97
CA TYR A 70 -21.67 10.56 9.81
C TYR A 70 -20.35 10.89 9.11
N SER A 71 -19.83 9.97 8.29
CA SER A 71 -18.62 10.23 7.50
C SER A 71 -18.86 11.14 6.29
N LEU A 72 -20.07 11.17 5.73
CA LEU A 72 -20.49 12.07 4.65
C LEU A 72 -20.70 13.50 5.17
N ASP A 73 -21.20 13.68 6.39
CA ASP A 73 -21.43 15.02 6.97
C ASP A 73 -20.14 15.77 7.27
N LEU A 74 -19.08 15.03 7.61
CA LEU A 74 -17.76 15.59 7.94
C LEU A 74 -16.96 16.04 6.71
N TRP A 75 -17.36 15.61 5.50
CA TRP A 75 -16.59 15.78 4.28
C TRP A 75 -17.45 16.19 3.10
N GLU A 76 -16.87 16.95 2.19
CA GLU A 76 -17.53 17.27 0.93
C GLU A 76 -17.70 16.00 0.10
N HIS A 77 -18.93 15.47 0.05
CA HIS A 77 -19.25 14.15 -0.51
C HIS A 77 -19.89 14.21 -1.90
N GLN A 78 -20.04 15.38 -2.49
CA GLN A 78 -20.50 15.57 -3.88
C GLN A 78 -19.34 16.05 -4.77
N LEU A 79 -18.20 15.37 -4.68
CA LEU A 79 -17.04 15.66 -5.50
C LEU A 79 -17.09 14.87 -6.81
N SER A 80 -16.72 15.52 -7.91
CA SER A 80 -16.43 14.80 -9.13
C SER A 80 -15.18 13.92 -8.96
N ARG A 81 -15.03 12.89 -9.81
CA ARG A 81 -13.85 12.03 -9.79
C ARG A 81 -12.56 12.83 -9.95
N THR A 82 -12.57 13.86 -10.80
CA THR A 82 -11.40 14.73 -11.05
C THR A 82 -11.04 15.55 -9.82
N ASP A 83 -12.03 16.08 -9.10
CA ASP A 83 -11.78 16.88 -7.89
C ASP A 83 -11.28 16.00 -6.73
N ALA A 84 -11.79 14.77 -6.63
CA ALA A 84 -11.30 13.80 -5.66
C ALA A 84 -9.84 13.43 -5.93
N LEU A 85 -9.47 13.21 -7.20
CA LEU A 85 -8.09 12.95 -7.61
C LEU A 85 -7.19 14.15 -7.36
N ASP A 86 -7.65 15.38 -7.64
CA ASP A 86 -6.89 16.60 -7.38
C ASP A 86 -6.57 16.77 -5.88
N LYS A 87 -7.58 16.56 -5.02
CA LYS A 87 -7.42 16.58 -3.56
C LYS A 87 -6.42 15.53 -3.09
N ILE A 88 -6.50 14.29 -3.58
CA ILE A 88 -5.52 13.24 -3.24
C ILE A 88 -4.13 13.62 -3.75
N GLY A 89 -4.02 14.13 -4.97
CA GLY A 89 -2.77 14.56 -5.59
C GLY A 89 -2.04 15.63 -4.78
N SER A 90 -2.78 16.58 -4.20
CA SER A 90 -2.24 17.61 -3.31
C SER A 90 -1.63 17.05 -2.00
N LEU A 91 -2.03 15.84 -1.60
CA LEU A 91 -1.58 15.17 -0.38
C LEU A 91 -0.39 14.23 -0.61
N VAL A 92 0.04 14.04 -1.86
CA VAL A 92 1.15 13.15 -2.23
C VAL A 92 2.49 13.74 -1.80
N ASN A 93 3.34 12.90 -1.21
CA ASN A 93 4.69 13.28 -0.82
C ASN A 93 5.52 13.72 -2.03
N GLY A 94 5.91 14.99 -2.07
CA GLY A 94 6.69 15.57 -3.17
C GLY A 94 5.85 16.30 -4.23
N ALA A 95 4.55 16.48 -4.00
CA ALA A 95 3.75 17.39 -4.82
C ALA A 95 4.26 18.85 -4.63
N SER A 96 4.64 19.48 -5.74
CA SER A 96 5.00 20.90 -5.76
C SER A 96 3.75 21.78 -5.59
N LEU A 97 3.87 22.86 -4.82
CA LEU A 97 2.79 23.86 -4.66
C LEU A 97 2.36 24.48 -5.99
N GLU A 98 3.26 24.51 -6.98
CA GLU A 98 3.05 25.04 -8.34
C GLU A 98 2.62 23.98 -9.36
N SER A 99 2.34 22.74 -8.92
CA SER A 99 1.91 21.68 -9.85
C SER A 99 0.62 22.07 -10.57
N THR A 100 0.52 21.70 -11.83
CA THR A 100 -0.73 21.85 -12.59
C THR A 100 -1.77 20.84 -12.11
N LEU A 101 -3.05 21.13 -12.35
CA LEU A 101 -4.15 20.20 -12.02
C LEU A 101 -3.93 18.82 -12.66
N GLN A 102 -3.46 18.79 -13.91
CA GLN A 102 -3.21 17.54 -14.63
C GLN A 102 -2.10 16.71 -13.97
N GLU A 103 -1.00 17.34 -13.59
CA GLU A 103 0.10 16.66 -12.87
C GLU A 103 -0.36 16.08 -11.54
N ARG A 104 -1.20 16.80 -10.77
CA ARG A 104 -1.74 16.27 -9.51
C ARG A 104 -2.65 15.07 -9.71
N ILE A 105 -3.49 15.10 -10.75
CA ILE A 105 -4.34 13.98 -11.11
C ILE A 105 -3.49 12.76 -11.48
N ASP A 106 -2.44 12.96 -12.28
CA ASP A 106 -1.58 11.85 -12.72
C ASP A 106 -0.76 11.27 -11.56
N LEU A 107 -0.24 12.13 -10.66
CA LEU A 107 0.37 11.68 -9.40
C LEU A 107 -0.61 10.89 -8.50
N ALA A 108 -1.86 11.34 -8.40
CA ALA A 108 -2.88 10.63 -7.64
C ALA A 108 -3.17 9.26 -8.24
N ARG A 109 -3.29 9.17 -9.57
CA ARG A 109 -3.48 7.89 -10.29
C ARG A 109 -2.32 6.93 -10.06
N ASP A 110 -1.09 7.42 -10.18
CA ASP A 110 0.10 6.61 -9.91
C ASP A 110 0.09 6.05 -8.49
N VAL A 111 -0.24 6.88 -7.50
CA VAL A 111 -0.33 6.45 -6.10
C VAL A 111 -1.44 5.41 -5.90
N LEU A 112 -2.63 5.61 -6.48
CA LEU A 112 -3.73 4.66 -6.36
C LEU A 112 -3.39 3.32 -7.04
N ASN A 113 -2.70 3.34 -8.18
CA ASN A 113 -2.29 2.12 -8.87
C ASN A 113 -1.14 1.39 -8.18
N ASP A 114 -0.18 2.12 -7.60
CA ASP A 114 1.00 1.56 -6.95
C ASP A 114 0.80 1.18 -5.48
N PHE A 115 -0.23 1.69 -4.81
CA PHE A 115 -0.38 1.45 -3.37
C PHE A 115 -1.74 0.91 -2.96
N VAL A 116 -2.80 1.15 -3.74
CA VAL A 116 -4.14 0.64 -3.40
C VAL A 116 -4.36 -0.71 -4.07
N LEU A 117 -4.29 -1.77 -3.27
CA LEU A 117 -4.66 -3.14 -3.63
C LEU A 117 -4.04 -3.63 -4.96
N GLN A 118 -2.74 -3.41 -5.14
CA GLN A 118 -1.98 -3.81 -6.34
C GLN A 118 -2.20 -5.27 -6.78
N ASN A 119 -2.49 -6.17 -5.83
CA ASN A 119 -2.71 -7.58 -6.09
C ASN A 119 -4.00 -7.86 -6.88
N ILE A 120 -4.98 -6.95 -6.87
CA ILE A 120 -6.20 -7.06 -7.66
C ILE A 120 -5.92 -6.56 -9.08
N GLY A 121 -5.26 -5.41 -9.19
CA GLY A 121 -4.83 -4.87 -10.46
C GLY A 121 -4.22 -3.48 -10.29
N ALA A 122 -3.51 -3.03 -11.32
CA ALA A 122 -2.91 -1.69 -11.39
C ALA A 122 -3.47 -0.88 -12.57
N THR A 123 -4.53 -1.38 -13.22
CA THR A 123 -5.16 -0.75 -14.39
C THR A 123 -6.47 -0.08 -13.96
N PRO A 124 -6.91 0.98 -14.67
CA PRO A 124 -8.20 1.64 -14.39
C PRO A 124 -9.41 0.70 -14.49
N GLU A 125 -9.31 -0.35 -15.30
CA GLU A 125 -10.35 -1.38 -15.43
C GLU A 125 -10.57 -2.16 -14.13
N SER A 126 -9.52 -2.30 -13.33
CA SER A 126 -9.56 -2.99 -12.03
C SER A 126 -10.13 -2.14 -10.89
N ASP A 127 -10.41 -0.85 -11.12
CA ASP A 127 -10.88 0.07 -10.07
C ASP A 127 -12.20 -0.41 -9.42
N TRP A 128 -13.11 -0.98 -10.21
CA TRP A 128 -14.37 -1.53 -9.71
C TRP A 128 -14.16 -2.73 -8.77
N GLU A 129 -13.20 -3.61 -9.07
CA GLU A 129 -12.86 -4.73 -8.21
C GLU A 129 -12.23 -4.26 -6.90
N LYS A 130 -11.38 -3.23 -6.97
CA LYS A 130 -10.82 -2.56 -5.79
C LYS A 130 -11.92 -1.97 -4.92
N ILE A 131 -12.89 -1.24 -5.49
CA ILE A 131 -14.03 -0.67 -4.78
C ILE A 131 -14.80 -1.76 -4.03
N ARG A 132 -15.13 -2.86 -4.71
CA ARG A 132 -15.86 -3.98 -4.10
C ARG A 132 -15.08 -4.61 -2.95
N PHE A 133 -13.76 -4.78 -3.11
CA PHE A 133 -12.91 -5.34 -2.07
C PHE A 133 -12.75 -4.39 -0.86
N ILE A 134 -12.66 -3.08 -1.10
CA ILE A 134 -12.64 -2.07 -0.04
C ILE A 134 -13.96 -2.12 0.75
N CYS A 135 -15.10 -2.18 0.07
CA CYS A 135 -16.41 -2.29 0.72
C CYS A 135 -16.53 -3.59 1.53
N TYR A 136 -15.95 -4.70 1.05
CA TYR A 136 -15.84 -5.93 1.83
C TYR A 136 -15.02 -5.76 3.12
N MET A 137 -13.88 -5.08 3.05
CA MET A 137 -13.06 -4.79 4.23
C MET A 137 -13.84 -3.95 5.25
N VAL A 138 -14.57 -2.94 4.77
CA VAL A 138 -15.43 -2.09 5.61
C VAL A 138 -16.53 -2.91 6.28
N ARG A 139 -17.20 -3.79 5.54
CA ARG A 139 -18.22 -4.69 6.09
C ARG A 139 -17.66 -5.55 7.22
N LYS A 140 -16.47 -6.14 7.04
CA LYS A 140 -15.81 -6.93 8.10
C LYS A 140 -15.55 -6.12 9.37
N VAL A 141 -15.13 -4.86 9.24
CA VAL A 141 -14.92 -3.97 10.38
C VAL A 141 -16.25 -3.66 11.07
N CYS A 142 -17.30 -3.37 10.29
CA CYS A 142 -18.65 -3.13 10.81
C CYS A 142 -19.21 -4.35 11.56
N ASP A 143 -19.06 -5.56 11.01
CA ASP A 143 -19.54 -6.79 11.65
C ASP A 143 -18.91 -7.01 13.03
N VAL A 144 -17.61 -6.72 13.16
CA VAL A 144 -16.90 -6.80 14.45
C VAL A 144 -17.36 -5.69 15.39
N TYR A 145 -17.54 -4.47 14.89
CA TYR A 145 -18.03 -3.35 15.69
C TYR A 145 -19.46 -3.56 16.21
N PHE A 146 -20.33 -4.19 15.42
CA PHE A 146 -21.69 -4.52 15.83
C PHE A 146 -21.80 -5.81 16.66
N GLY A 147 -20.69 -6.55 16.83
CA GLY A 147 -20.66 -7.82 17.56
C GLY A 147 -21.29 -8.99 16.79
N LEU A 148 -21.52 -8.86 15.48
CA LEU A 148 -22.00 -9.93 14.61
C LEU A 148 -20.92 -10.96 14.29
N ARG A 149 -19.65 -10.54 14.36
CA ARG A 149 -18.48 -11.39 14.13
C ARG A 149 -17.44 -11.17 15.23
N PRO A 150 -16.79 -12.23 15.76
CA PRO A 150 -15.67 -12.05 16.68
C PRO A 150 -14.44 -11.45 15.96
N PRO A 151 -13.57 -10.71 16.68
CA PRO A 151 -12.32 -10.22 16.11
C PRO A 151 -11.39 -11.39 15.74
N ASP A 152 -10.65 -11.25 14.64
CA ASP A 152 -9.75 -12.32 14.17
C ASP A 152 -8.53 -12.48 15.11
N GLU A 153 -8.14 -13.74 15.36
CA GLU A 153 -7.01 -14.07 16.25
C GLU A 153 -5.66 -13.93 15.52
N ARG A 154 -4.80 -13.04 16.02
CA ARG A 154 -3.45 -12.79 15.46
C ARG A 154 -2.55 -14.02 15.50
N ASP A 155 -2.74 -14.89 16.48
CA ASP A 155 -1.86 -16.03 16.69
C ASP A 155 -2.25 -17.30 15.94
N ASN A 156 -3.37 -17.26 15.21
CA ASN A 156 -3.81 -18.36 14.37
C ASN A 156 -2.74 -18.72 13.31
N LEU A 157 -2.24 -19.95 13.39
CA LEU A 157 -1.19 -20.47 12.51
C LEU A 157 -1.65 -20.54 11.05
N ILE A 158 -2.96 -20.66 10.78
CA ILE A 158 -3.50 -20.71 9.41
C ILE A 158 -3.20 -19.41 8.64
N ASN A 159 -3.14 -18.28 9.34
CA ASN A 159 -2.85 -16.98 8.74
C ASN A 159 -1.34 -16.67 8.66
N LYS A 160 -0.50 -17.50 9.28
CA LYS A 160 0.96 -17.33 9.29
C LYS A 160 1.57 -18.10 8.12
N ARG A 161 2.58 -17.49 7.47
CA ARG A 161 3.32 -18.11 6.37
C ARG A 161 4.75 -18.37 6.80
N PHE A 162 5.27 -19.57 6.51
CA PHE A 162 6.67 -19.89 6.73
C PHE A 162 7.51 -19.38 5.55
N GLU A 163 8.47 -18.50 5.84
CA GLU A 163 9.48 -18.11 4.86
C GLU A 163 10.58 -19.17 4.83
N LEU A 164 10.63 -19.93 3.75
CA LEU A 164 11.61 -21.00 3.55
C LEU A 164 12.91 -20.42 2.96
N ALA A 165 13.98 -21.23 3.01
CA ALA A 165 15.28 -20.86 2.43
C ALA A 165 15.17 -20.37 0.97
N GLY A 166 14.34 -21.03 0.15
CA GLY A 166 14.12 -20.64 -1.25
C GLY A 166 13.55 -19.22 -1.41
N THR A 167 12.56 -18.84 -0.59
CA THR A 167 11.98 -17.49 -0.63
C THR A 167 13.01 -16.43 -0.19
N LEU A 168 13.82 -16.74 0.81
CA LEU A 168 14.88 -15.85 1.31
C LEU A 168 15.99 -15.65 0.28
N PHE A 169 16.47 -16.73 -0.33
CA PHE A 169 17.46 -16.65 -1.41
C PHE A 169 16.93 -15.90 -2.63
N LEU A 170 15.67 -16.10 -3.01
CA LEU A 170 15.05 -15.38 -4.13
C LEU A 170 14.97 -13.87 -3.85
N GLN A 171 14.58 -13.48 -2.63
CA GLN A 171 14.54 -12.06 -2.24
C GLN A 171 15.94 -11.45 -2.24
N LEU A 172 16.94 -12.17 -1.71
CA LEU A 172 18.34 -11.75 -1.72
C LEU A 172 18.86 -11.59 -3.16
N PHE A 173 18.60 -12.58 -4.03
CA PHE A 173 18.98 -12.53 -5.43
C PHE A 173 18.36 -11.33 -6.14
N LYS A 174 17.05 -11.13 -6.01
CA LYS A 174 16.34 -9.99 -6.63
C LYS A 174 16.95 -8.65 -6.22
N ARG A 175 17.40 -8.52 -4.97
CA ARG A 175 18.07 -7.32 -4.47
C ARG A 175 19.44 -7.12 -5.12
N LEU A 176 20.32 -8.12 -5.04
CA LEU A 176 21.66 -8.07 -5.61
C LEU A 176 21.63 -7.88 -7.13
N TRP A 177 20.64 -8.48 -7.79
CA TRP A 177 20.41 -8.31 -9.22
C TRP A 177 20.03 -6.87 -9.55
N LYS A 178 19.07 -6.27 -8.84
CA LYS A 178 18.70 -4.85 -9.04
C LYS A 178 19.90 -3.92 -8.82
N GLN A 179 20.70 -4.17 -7.79
CA GLN A 179 21.93 -3.42 -7.53
C GLN A 179 22.92 -3.54 -8.70
N LEU A 180 23.17 -4.76 -9.18
CA LEU A 180 24.02 -5.00 -10.35
C LEU A 180 23.48 -4.26 -11.59
N SER A 181 22.18 -4.36 -11.89
CA SER A 181 21.58 -3.67 -13.03
C SER A 181 21.71 -2.16 -12.94
N PHE A 182 21.49 -1.58 -11.75
CA PHE A 182 21.66 -0.15 -11.53
C PHE A 182 23.11 0.30 -11.70
N ASP A 183 24.07 -0.46 -11.16
CA ASP A 183 25.49 -0.15 -11.30
C ASP A 183 25.98 -0.26 -12.75
N VAL A 184 25.47 -1.23 -13.51
CA VAL A 184 25.74 -1.37 -14.95
C VAL A 184 25.19 -0.16 -15.72
N GLN A 185 23.92 0.18 -15.52
CA GLN A 185 23.30 1.35 -16.16
C GLN A 185 24.06 2.64 -15.85
N ARG A 186 24.42 2.85 -14.57
CA ARG A 186 25.19 4.01 -14.13
C ARG A 186 26.57 4.07 -14.76
N SER A 187 27.25 2.93 -14.88
CA SER A 187 28.59 2.85 -15.47
C SER A 187 28.57 3.10 -16.98
N ILE A 188 27.58 2.57 -17.70
CA ILE A 188 27.38 2.84 -19.12
C ILE A 188 27.13 4.33 -19.34
N LYS A 189 26.20 4.92 -18.58
CA LYS A 189 25.87 6.35 -18.71
C LYS A 189 27.09 7.23 -18.54
N ARG A 190 27.91 6.98 -17.51
CA ARG A 190 29.18 7.72 -17.30
C ARG A 190 30.16 7.60 -18.44
N ARG A 191 30.33 6.40 -19.03
CA ARG A 191 31.28 6.20 -20.14
C ARG A 191 30.78 6.88 -21.42
N LEU A 192 29.47 6.85 -21.67
CA LEU A 192 28.83 7.58 -22.76
C LEU A 192 29.04 9.10 -22.60
N ASP A 193 28.83 9.64 -21.40
CA ASP A 193 29.03 11.07 -21.12
C ASP A 193 30.49 11.52 -21.34
N MET A 194 31.46 10.60 -21.17
CA MET A 194 32.89 10.85 -21.41
C MET A 194 33.32 10.62 -22.87
N GLY A 195 32.44 10.12 -23.75
CA GLY A 195 32.77 9.79 -25.14
C GLY A 195 33.75 8.62 -25.29
N VAL A 196 33.92 7.78 -24.26
CA VAL A 196 34.85 6.64 -24.27
C VAL A 196 34.10 5.37 -24.65
N GLY A 197 34.66 4.61 -25.59
CA GLY A 197 34.14 3.27 -25.94
C GLY A 197 34.10 2.35 -24.72
N TYR A 198 33.16 1.41 -24.70
CA TYR A 198 33.03 0.48 -23.58
C TYR A 198 32.77 -0.95 -24.04
N ASP A 199 33.45 -1.89 -23.40
CA ASP A 199 33.06 -3.31 -23.44
C ASP A 199 32.11 -3.60 -22.26
N ILE A 200 31.06 -4.36 -22.55
CA ILE A 200 30.08 -4.83 -21.57
C ILE A 200 30.77 -5.70 -20.50
N LYS A 201 31.79 -6.49 -20.89
CA LYS A 201 32.51 -7.39 -19.98
C LYS A 201 33.20 -6.64 -18.84
N ASP A 202 33.72 -5.44 -19.11
CA ASP A 202 34.41 -4.61 -18.12
C ASP A 202 33.47 -3.92 -17.13
N ILE A 203 32.20 -3.74 -17.54
CA ILE A 203 31.21 -3.03 -16.75
C ILE A 203 30.54 -3.95 -15.74
N ILE A 204 30.28 -5.19 -16.13
CA ILE A 204 29.60 -6.17 -15.28
C ILE A 204 30.56 -6.61 -14.17
N LYS A 205 30.13 -6.49 -12.91
CA LYS A 205 30.90 -6.92 -11.73
C LYS A 205 30.24 -8.12 -11.05
N PRO A 206 30.64 -9.36 -11.38
CA PRO A 206 30.08 -10.58 -10.77
C PRO A 206 30.28 -10.66 -9.24
N SER A 207 31.24 -9.90 -8.72
CA SER A 207 31.53 -9.83 -7.29
C SER A 207 30.37 -9.31 -6.46
N ILE A 208 29.47 -8.49 -7.03
CA ILE A 208 28.30 -7.94 -6.30
C ILE A 208 27.40 -9.08 -5.83
N ILE A 209 27.12 -10.04 -6.72
CA ILE A 209 26.30 -11.20 -6.41
C ILE A 209 27.07 -12.11 -5.46
N THR A 210 28.27 -12.56 -5.86
CA THR A 210 29.03 -13.57 -5.11
C THR A 210 29.33 -13.12 -3.67
N LYS A 211 29.84 -11.89 -3.49
CA LYS A 211 30.15 -11.35 -2.15
C LYS A 211 28.88 -11.06 -1.35
N GLY A 212 27.80 -10.61 -2.00
CA GLY A 212 26.52 -10.35 -1.35
C GLY A 212 25.90 -11.62 -0.75
N PHE A 213 25.95 -12.73 -1.49
CA PHE A 213 25.52 -14.03 -0.98
C PHE A 213 26.40 -14.51 0.17
N MET A 214 27.72 -14.54 -0.02
CA MET A 214 28.67 -14.98 1.01
C MET A 214 28.52 -14.17 2.31
N PHE A 215 28.37 -12.86 2.20
CA PHE A 215 28.16 -11.98 3.36
C PHE A 215 26.85 -12.31 4.09
N SER A 216 25.73 -12.42 3.36
CA SER A 216 24.42 -12.64 3.97
C SER A 216 24.32 -14.00 4.66
N VAL A 217 24.93 -15.03 4.07
CA VAL A 217 24.98 -16.39 4.64
C VAL A 217 25.92 -16.44 5.84
N ALA A 218 27.13 -15.86 5.73
CA ALA A 218 28.13 -15.91 6.80
C ALA A 218 27.74 -15.12 8.04
N THR A 219 27.07 -13.97 7.86
CA THR A 219 26.69 -13.08 8.97
C THR A 219 25.25 -13.29 9.46
N GLY A 220 24.44 -14.03 8.70
CA GLY A 220 23.00 -14.13 8.93
C GLY A 220 22.25 -12.81 8.82
N ASN A 221 22.85 -11.81 8.16
CA ASN A 221 22.21 -10.54 7.87
C ASN A 221 21.59 -10.56 6.48
N TRP A 222 20.27 -10.70 6.43
CA TRP A 222 19.53 -10.81 5.18
C TRP A 222 18.94 -9.48 4.67
N ALA A 223 19.12 -8.35 5.38
CA ALA A 223 18.53 -7.05 5.02
C ALA A 223 19.53 -5.90 4.89
N GLU A 224 19.22 -4.93 4.03
CA GLU A 224 20.12 -3.81 3.68
C GLU A 224 19.60 -2.42 4.11
N ARG A 225 18.34 -2.29 4.57
CA ARG A 225 17.79 -0.97 4.92
C ARG A 225 17.96 -0.66 6.41
N LYS A 226 18.70 0.42 6.71
CA LYS A 226 18.54 1.17 7.97
C LYS A 226 17.06 1.55 8.10
N GLY A 227 16.34 0.90 9.02
CA GLY A 227 14.95 1.21 9.37
C GLY A 227 13.90 0.14 9.03
N ALA A 228 14.22 -0.89 8.25
CA ALA A 228 13.40 -2.10 8.19
C ALA A 228 13.92 -3.10 9.23
N SER A 229 13.05 -3.89 9.84
CA SER A 229 13.46 -4.93 10.79
C SER A 229 14.42 -5.90 10.09
N VAL A 230 15.71 -5.78 10.41
CA VAL A 230 16.74 -6.67 9.89
C VAL A 230 16.48 -8.04 10.49
N SER A 231 16.09 -9.01 9.66
CA SER A 231 16.01 -10.42 10.04
C SER A 231 17.44 -10.93 10.22
N ALA A 232 17.99 -10.74 11.41
CA ALA A 232 19.29 -11.26 11.82
C ALA A 232 19.13 -12.69 12.35
N GLY A 233 20.15 -13.52 12.15
CA GLY A 233 20.22 -14.87 12.75
C GLY A 233 19.50 -15.98 11.98
N VAL A 234 19.14 -15.75 10.71
CA VAL A 234 18.38 -16.73 9.90
C VAL A 234 19.27 -17.86 9.36
N SER A 235 20.60 -17.72 9.35
CA SER A 235 21.55 -18.69 8.78
C SER A 235 22.36 -19.46 9.84
N GLN A 236 21.83 -19.60 11.05
CA GLN A 236 22.43 -20.43 12.11
C GLN A 236 22.27 -21.92 11.83
#